data_AF-A0A4Q3EI44-F1
#
_entry.id   AF-A0A4Q3EI44-F1
#
_cell.length_a   1.000
_cell.length_b   1.000
_cell.length_c   1.000
_cell.angle_alpha   90.00
_cell.angle_beta   90.00
_cell.angle_gamma   90.00
#
_symmetry.space_group_name_H-M   'P 1'
#
loop_
_entity.id
_entity.type
_entity.pdbx_description
1 polymer ?
#
loop_
_entity_poly.entity_id
_entity_poly.type
_entity_poly.pdbx_seq_one_letter_code
_entity_poly.pdbx_strand_id
1 'polypeptide(L)'
;MNHILTLLIFTPLVFGIVLLLLPFSLRNSFKYLALTATLVQVGLSGWLYFHFQTGASFTGINQETQYQFAEKVSWISLNLGSLGKLQVDYFVGVDGLSIGLLFMSSVVMAVAALASWEIKTNLKGFFALFLLLDMAVIGVFCALDFFLFYIFYELMLLPLYFLIGMWGGVRREYAAIKFFLYTLFGSVFMLLVMIGLYFSVTDPTTGNHTFNIIHMMNPANYAQTSIFSLAAQQT
;
A
#
# COMPACT_ATOMS: atom_id res chain seq x y z
N MET A 1 -11.28 7.25 16.93
CA MET A 1 -10.91 5.99 16.26
C MET A 1 -9.68 6.28 15.39
N ASN A 2 -8.55 6.58 16.01
CA ASN A 2 -7.46 7.34 15.37
C ASN A 2 -6.49 6.48 14.53
N HIS A 3 -6.70 5.16 14.46
CA HIS A 3 -5.80 4.21 13.80
C HIS A 3 -6.55 3.22 12.91
N ILE A 4 -7.73 3.60 12.40
CA ILE A 4 -8.60 2.67 11.67
C ILE A 4 -7.99 2.21 10.34
N LEU A 5 -7.26 3.07 9.61
CA LEU A 5 -6.58 2.66 8.39
C LEU A 5 -5.47 1.67 8.69
N THR A 6 -4.69 1.91 9.73
CA THR A 6 -3.65 0.99 10.20
C THR A 6 -4.26 -0.37 10.59
N LEU A 7 -5.41 -0.38 11.28
CA LEU A 7 -6.14 -1.61 11.55
C LEU A 7 -6.61 -2.30 10.27
N LEU A 8 -7.15 -1.55 9.30
CA LEU A 8 -7.59 -2.10 8.01
C LEU A 8 -6.43 -2.75 7.24
N ILE A 9 -5.27 -2.09 7.19
CA ILE A 9 -4.06 -2.57 6.51
C ILE A 9 -3.52 -3.84 7.18
N PHE A 10 -3.33 -3.82 8.50
CA PHE A 10 -2.64 -4.91 9.19
C PHE A 10 -3.54 -6.07 9.63
N THR A 11 -4.87 -5.94 9.55
CA THR A 11 -5.80 -7.04 9.89
C THR A 11 -5.46 -8.34 9.16
N PRO A 12 -5.33 -8.39 7.82
CA PRO A 12 -4.94 -9.62 7.11
C PRO A 12 -3.61 -10.18 7.59
N LEU A 13 -2.63 -9.32 7.86
CA LEU A 13 -1.31 -9.75 8.33
C LEU A 13 -1.40 -10.46 9.69
N VAL A 14 -2.18 -9.91 10.63
CA VAL A 14 -2.40 -10.53 11.95
C VAL A 14 -3.03 -11.92 11.78
N PHE A 15 -4.07 -12.04 10.96
CA PHE A 15 -4.69 -13.34 10.66
C PHE A 15 -3.73 -14.29 9.93
N GLY A 16 -2.87 -13.77 9.06
CA GLY A 16 -1.83 -14.52 8.35
C GLY A 16 -0.78 -15.08 9.30
N ILE A 17 -0.32 -14.29 10.28
CA ILE A 17 0.60 -14.75 11.33
C ILE A 17 -0.06 -15.83 12.19
N VAL A 18 -1.30 -15.61 12.63
CA VAL A 18 -2.07 -16.63 13.39
C VAL A 18 -2.17 -17.92 12.57
N LEU A 19 -2.50 -17.83 11.28
CA LEU A 19 -2.56 -18.97 10.38
C LEU A 19 -1.21 -19.69 10.25
N LEU A 20 -0.10 -18.96 10.20
CA LEU A 20 1.26 -19.54 10.14
C LEU A 20 1.65 -20.26 11.43
N LEU A 21 1.14 -19.83 12.58
CA LEU A 21 1.41 -20.47 13.88
C LEU A 21 0.56 -21.74 14.10
N LEU A 22 -0.57 -21.89 13.39
CA LEU A 22 -1.44 -23.06 13.56
C LEU A 22 -0.80 -24.37 13.04
N PRO A 23 -1.03 -25.50 13.73
CA PRO A 23 -0.56 -26.81 13.29
C PRO A 23 -1.29 -27.29 12.03
N PHE A 24 -0.62 -28.13 11.24
CA PHE A 24 -1.17 -28.69 10.00
C PHE A 24 -2.40 -29.59 10.21
N SER A 25 -2.64 -30.07 11.44
CA SER A 25 -3.85 -30.82 11.79
C SER A 25 -5.13 -30.00 11.63
N LEU A 26 -5.05 -28.67 11.76
CA LEU A 26 -6.18 -27.74 11.64
C LEU A 26 -6.35 -27.19 10.21
N ARG A 27 -6.01 -27.99 9.19
CA ARG A 27 -6.01 -27.55 7.78
C ARG A 27 -7.32 -26.91 7.31
N ASN A 28 -8.46 -27.34 7.88
CA ASN A 28 -9.77 -26.81 7.51
C ASN A 28 -9.94 -25.36 8.02
N SER A 29 -9.32 -25.02 9.15
CA SER A 29 -9.42 -23.68 9.77
C SER A 29 -8.75 -22.58 8.94
N PHE A 30 -7.77 -22.91 8.08
CA PHE A 30 -7.06 -21.91 7.26
C PHE A 30 -8.00 -21.14 6.33
N LYS A 31 -8.97 -21.85 5.72
CA LYS A 31 -9.97 -21.25 4.82
C LYS A 31 -10.90 -20.30 5.57
N TYR A 32 -11.36 -20.72 6.75
CA TYR A 32 -12.23 -19.91 7.58
C TYR A 32 -11.50 -18.69 8.12
N LEU A 33 -10.24 -18.82 8.55
CA LEU A 33 -9.45 -17.67 9.03
C LEU A 33 -9.24 -16.63 7.95
N ALA A 34 -8.86 -17.04 6.73
CA ALA A 34 -8.69 -16.10 5.64
C ALA A 34 -10.01 -15.41 5.26
N LEU A 35 -11.11 -16.17 5.21
CA LEU A 35 -12.43 -15.60 4.97
C LEU A 35 -12.82 -14.61 6.08
N THR A 36 -12.63 -14.96 7.35
CA THR A 36 -12.92 -14.05 8.47
C THR A 36 -12.09 -12.77 8.37
N ALA A 37 -10.80 -12.86 8.04
CA ALA A 37 -9.94 -11.69 7.87
C ALA A 37 -10.50 -10.73 6.80
N THR A 38 -10.84 -11.26 5.62
CA THR A 38 -11.40 -10.46 4.52
C THR A 38 -12.79 -9.89 4.85
N LEU A 39 -13.65 -10.64 5.56
CA LEU A 39 -14.95 -10.14 5.99
C LEU A 39 -14.83 -9.03 7.03
N VAL A 40 -13.89 -9.15 7.97
CA VAL A 40 -13.57 -8.07 8.92
C VAL A 40 -13.11 -6.82 8.16
N GLN A 41 -12.25 -6.98 7.15
CA GLN A 41 -11.84 -5.86 6.31
C GLN A 41 -13.00 -5.24 5.53
N VAL A 42 -13.90 -6.03 4.95
CA VAL A 42 -15.12 -5.50 4.29
C VAL A 42 -15.97 -4.70 5.28
N GLY A 43 -16.09 -5.16 6.53
CA GLY A 43 -16.78 -4.42 7.58
C GLY A 43 -16.09 -3.09 7.92
N LEU A 44 -14.77 -3.10 8.06
CA LEU A 44 -13.97 -1.90 8.36
C LEU A 44 -13.97 -0.90 7.20
N SER A 45 -13.77 -1.36 5.96
CA SER A 45 -13.79 -0.53 4.76
C SER A 45 -15.19 0.01 4.47
N GLY A 46 -16.24 -0.80 4.72
CA GLY A 46 -17.63 -0.36 4.64
C GLY A 46 -17.95 0.72 5.68
N TRP A 47 -17.48 0.53 6.92
CA TRP A 47 -17.60 1.56 7.96
C TRP A 47 -16.92 2.87 7.53
N LEU A 48 -15.70 2.79 7.00
CA LEU A 48 -14.97 3.94 6.47
C LEU A 48 -15.74 4.63 5.35
N TYR A 49 -16.29 3.86 4.41
CA TYR A 49 -17.06 4.38 3.28
C TYR A 49 -18.30 5.16 3.74
N PHE A 50 -19.07 4.62 4.69
CA PHE A 50 -20.28 5.29 5.18
C PHE A 50 -20.00 6.47 6.12
N HIS A 51 -18.83 6.51 6.78
CA HIS A 51 -18.41 7.61 7.65
C HIS A 51 -17.52 8.64 6.92
N PHE A 52 -17.25 8.44 5.63
CA PHE A 52 -16.51 9.38 4.81
C PHE A 52 -17.32 10.66 4.62
N GLN A 53 -16.75 11.79 5.05
CA GLN A 53 -17.43 13.07 4.99
C GLN A 53 -17.27 13.68 3.60
N THR A 54 -18.36 14.18 3.03
CA THR A 54 -18.32 14.94 1.78
C THR A 54 -18.69 16.39 2.06
N GLY A 55 -17.97 17.35 1.49
CA GLY A 55 -18.21 18.77 1.72
C GLY A 55 -17.06 19.65 1.24
N ALA A 56 -17.29 20.96 1.17
CA ALA A 56 -16.31 21.95 0.66
C ALA A 56 -14.99 21.97 1.45
N SER A 57 -15.01 21.56 2.72
CA SER A 57 -13.79 21.44 3.54
C SER A 57 -12.89 20.25 3.13
N PHE A 58 -13.44 19.27 2.42
CA PHE A 58 -12.76 18.04 1.98
C PHE A 58 -12.61 17.97 0.45
N THR A 59 -12.91 19.05 -0.27
CA THR A 59 -12.74 19.09 -1.71
C THR A 59 -11.30 19.42 -2.07
N GLY A 60 -10.67 18.53 -2.84
CA GLY A 60 -9.29 18.68 -3.33
C GLY A 60 -8.33 17.69 -2.69
N ILE A 61 -7.10 17.67 -3.22
CA ILE A 61 -6.01 16.76 -2.80
C ILE A 61 -4.68 17.52 -2.64
N ASN A 62 -4.75 18.85 -2.51
CA ASN A 62 -3.58 19.73 -2.50
C ASN A 62 -3.03 19.96 -1.09
N GLN A 63 -3.80 19.62 -0.05
CA GLN A 63 -3.42 19.82 1.34
C GLN A 63 -3.65 18.56 2.16
N GLU A 64 -2.79 18.30 3.14
CA GLU A 64 -2.90 17.13 4.03
C GLU A 64 -4.25 17.06 4.75
N THR A 65 -4.81 18.21 5.11
CA THR A 65 -6.09 18.32 5.83
C THR A 65 -7.30 17.87 5.02
N GLN A 66 -7.16 17.71 3.70
CA GLN A 66 -8.23 17.24 2.82
C GLN A 66 -8.36 15.72 2.82
N TYR A 67 -7.31 15.00 3.27
CA TYR A 67 -7.33 13.56 3.45
C TYR A 67 -7.97 13.19 4.78
N GLN A 68 -8.87 12.21 4.75
CA GLN A 68 -9.59 11.75 5.93
C GLN A 68 -8.95 10.51 6.54
N PHE A 69 -9.24 10.28 7.82
CA PHE A 69 -8.69 9.18 8.62
C PHE A 69 -7.15 9.12 8.58
N ALA A 70 -6.51 10.28 8.36
CA ALA A 70 -5.08 10.37 8.16
C ALA A 70 -4.31 10.08 9.45
N GLU A 71 -3.25 9.29 9.33
CA GLU A 71 -2.31 8.96 10.38
C GLU A 71 -0.89 9.23 9.86
N LYS A 72 -0.15 10.07 10.58
CA LYS A 72 1.22 10.47 10.21
C LYS A 72 2.14 10.27 11.41
N VAL A 73 3.08 9.36 11.29
CA VAL A 73 4.08 9.05 12.32
C VAL A 73 5.45 8.99 11.66
N SER A 74 6.47 9.61 12.26
CA SER A 74 7.83 9.49 11.73
C SER A 74 8.29 8.03 11.83
N TRP A 75 8.70 7.46 10.70
CA TRP A 75 9.06 6.04 10.62
C TRP A 75 10.58 5.84 10.56
N ILE A 76 11.25 6.48 9.60
CA ILE A 76 12.70 6.38 9.41
C ILE A 76 13.29 7.78 9.43
N SER A 77 14.19 8.03 10.39
CA SER A 77 14.97 9.27 10.48
C SER A 77 16.45 8.91 10.55
N LEU A 78 17.13 8.92 9.40
CA LEU A 78 18.56 8.60 9.30
C LEU A 78 19.36 9.82 8.87
N ASN A 79 20.46 10.09 9.57
CA ASN A 79 21.41 11.11 9.16
C ASN A 79 22.45 10.48 8.23
N LEU A 80 22.48 10.89 6.96
CA LEU A 80 23.42 10.40 5.94
C LEU A 80 24.67 11.28 5.82
N GLY A 81 24.97 12.09 6.84
CA GLY A 81 26.14 12.95 6.86
C GLY A 81 26.10 13.99 5.73
N SER A 82 27.02 13.89 4.77
CA SER A 82 27.13 14.83 3.65
C SER A 82 25.98 14.74 2.64
N LEU A 83 25.17 13.68 2.68
CA LEU A 83 24.03 13.48 1.78
C LEU A 83 22.69 13.99 2.38
N GLY A 84 22.70 14.55 3.59
CA GLY A 84 21.53 15.09 4.27
C GLY A 84 20.84 14.12 5.22
N LYS A 85 19.57 14.38 5.54
CA LYS A 85 18.77 13.58 6.49
C LYS A 85 17.62 12.89 5.74
N LEU A 86 17.63 11.55 5.71
CA LEU A 86 16.52 10.74 5.21
C LEU A 86 15.38 10.75 6.22
N GLN A 87 14.26 11.30 5.80
CA GLN A 87 13.03 11.32 6.57
C GLN A 87 11.94 10.62 5.76
N VAL A 88 11.46 9.51 6.30
CA VAL A 88 10.32 8.75 5.79
C VAL A 88 9.27 8.73 6.88
N ASP A 89 8.04 9.04 6.52
CA ASP A 89 6.92 9.01 7.43
C ASP A 89 6.01 7.83 7.11
N TYR A 90 5.49 7.15 8.13
CA TYR A 90 4.29 6.35 7.98
C TYR A 90 3.13 7.32 7.86
N PHE A 91 2.85 7.75 6.63
CA PHE A 91 1.76 8.64 6.31
C PHE A 91 0.71 7.91 5.48
N VAL A 92 -0.43 7.66 6.11
CA VAL A 92 -1.58 7.04 5.48
C VAL A 92 -2.79 7.96 5.59
N GLY A 93 -3.68 7.91 4.61
CA GLY A 93 -4.92 8.69 4.58
C GLY A 93 -5.74 8.33 3.36
N VAL A 94 -7.00 8.74 3.33
CA VAL A 94 -7.91 8.42 2.22
C VAL A 94 -8.56 9.67 1.66
N ASP A 95 -8.63 9.73 0.33
CA ASP A 95 -9.42 10.71 -0.42
C ASP A 95 -10.69 10.05 -1.00
N GLY A 96 -11.47 10.84 -1.74
CA GLY A 96 -12.73 10.38 -2.33
C GLY A 96 -12.57 9.26 -3.38
N LEU A 97 -11.38 9.12 -3.98
CA LEU A 97 -11.10 8.04 -4.93
C LEU A 97 -10.65 6.79 -4.19
N SER A 98 -9.73 6.92 -3.25
CA SER A 98 -9.14 5.83 -2.48
C SER A 98 -10.19 5.11 -1.64
N ILE A 99 -11.16 5.82 -1.08
CA ILE A 99 -12.22 5.19 -0.27
C ILE A 99 -13.06 4.18 -1.08
N GLY A 100 -13.36 4.49 -2.34
CA GLY A 100 -14.07 3.60 -3.24
C GLY A 100 -13.22 2.40 -3.63
N LEU A 101 -11.93 2.62 -3.94
CA LEU A 101 -10.99 1.55 -4.28
C LEU A 101 -10.71 0.63 -3.10
N LEU A 102 -10.65 1.14 -1.87
CA LEU A 102 -10.46 0.35 -0.66
C LEU A 102 -11.65 -0.57 -0.41
N PHE A 103 -12.87 -0.03 -0.47
CA PHE A 103 -14.08 -0.82 -0.30
C PHE A 103 -14.17 -1.90 -1.39
N MET A 104 -14.00 -1.52 -2.66
CA MET A 104 -13.99 -2.47 -3.78
C MET A 104 -12.92 -3.56 -3.60
N SER A 105 -11.68 -3.18 -3.26
CA SER A 105 -10.58 -4.13 -3.07
C SER A 105 -10.91 -5.13 -1.96
N SER A 106 -11.45 -4.67 -0.82
CA SER A 106 -11.83 -5.57 0.27
C SER A 106 -12.93 -6.57 -0.13
N VAL A 107 -13.91 -6.14 -0.93
CA VAL A 107 -14.97 -7.02 -1.45
C VAL A 107 -14.40 -8.04 -2.43
N VAL A 108 -13.51 -7.61 -3.34
CA VAL A 108 -12.82 -8.50 -4.28
C VAL A 108 -11.99 -9.54 -3.52
N MET A 109 -11.27 -9.14 -2.47
CA MET A 109 -10.51 -10.06 -1.65
C MET A 109 -11.41 -11.05 -0.89
N ALA A 110 -12.55 -10.62 -0.37
CA ALA A 110 -13.51 -11.54 0.24
C ALA A 110 -14.06 -12.59 -0.77
N VAL A 111 -14.42 -12.14 -1.97
CA VAL A 111 -14.86 -13.05 -3.05
C VAL A 111 -13.72 -13.98 -3.49
N ALA A 112 -12.50 -13.48 -3.61
CA ALA A 112 -11.33 -14.28 -3.95
C ALA A 112 -11.01 -15.32 -2.86
N ALA A 113 -11.19 -14.98 -1.58
CA ALA A 113 -11.04 -15.92 -0.48
C ALA A 113 -12.07 -17.05 -0.58
N LEU A 114 -13.32 -16.75 -0.91
CA LEU A 114 -14.37 -17.77 -1.15
C LEU A 114 -14.04 -18.64 -2.36
N ALA A 115 -13.68 -18.05 -3.49
CA ALA A 115 -13.32 -18.78 -4.72
C ALA A 115 -12.10 -19.70 -4.50
N SER A 116 -11.17 -19.29 -3.64
CA SER A 116 -9.97 -20.05 -3.30
C SER A 116 -10.24 -21.31 -2.47
N TRP A 117 -11.49 -21.61 -2.11
CA TRP A 117 -11.83 -22.86 -1.44
C TRP A 117 -11.64 -24.09 -2.33
N GLU A 118 -11.52 -23.89 -3.65
CA GLU A 118 -11.16 -24.93 -4.59
C GLU A 118 -9.69 -25.37 -4.51
N ILE A 119 -8.81 -24.56 -3.91
CA ILE A 119 -7.41 -24.96 -3.69
C ILE A 119 -7.37 -26.16 -2.75
N LYS A 120 -6.62 -27.20 -3.13
CA LYS A 120 -6.46 -28.45 -2.36
C LYS A 120 -5.03 -28.69 -1.86
N THR A 121 -4.03 -28.04 -2.46
CA THR A 121 -2.60 -28.23 -2.18
C THR A 121 -2.02 -27.05 -1.42
N ASN A 122 -1.12 -27.32 -0.48
CA ASN A 122 -0.34 -26.32 0.26
C ASN A 122 -1.18 -25.14 0.82
N LEU A 123 -2.37 -25.44 1.35
CA LEU A 123 -3.36 -24.47 1.85
C LEU A 123 -2.75 -23.38 2.76
N LYS A 124 -1.86 -23.80 3.67
CA LYS A 124 -1.22 -22.90 4.63
C LYS A 124 -0.40 -21.81 3.92
N GLY A 125 0.43 -22.21 2.96
CA GLY A 125 1.24 -21.29 2.17
C GLY A 125 0.36 -20.39 1.28
N PHE A 126 -0.66 -20.97 0.65
CA PHE A 126 -1.60 -20.22 -0.20
C PHE A 126 -2.26 -19.08 0.59
N PHE A 127 -2.93 -19.40 1.71
CA PHE A 127 -3.68 -18.40 2.47
C PHE A 127 -2.78 -17.41 3.23
N ALA A 128 -1.56 -17.81 3.61
CA ALA A 128 -0.58 -16.86 4.15
C ALA A 128 -0.15 -15.81 3.11
N LEU A 129 0.18 -16.24 1.89
CA LEU A 129 0.51 -15.34 0.78
C LEU A 129 -0.70 -14.50 0.36
N PHE A 130 -1.88 -15.09 0.33
CA PHE A 130 -3.12 -14.39 0.02
C PHE A 130 -3.41 -13.24 1.00
N LEU A 131 -3.25 -13.46 2.31
CA LEU A 131 -3.44 -12.42 3.32
C LEU A 131 -2.32 -11.38 3.31
N LEU A 132 -1.09 -11.78 2.96
CA LEU A 132 0.00 -10.84 2.75
C LEU A 132 -0.25 -9.94 1.54
N LEU A 133 -0.79 -10.50 0.45
CA LEU A 133 -1.23 -9.76 -0.73
C LEU A 133 -2.31 -8.74 -0.38
N ASP A 134 -3.31 -9.17 0.39
CA ASP A 134 -4.44 -8.34 0.83
C ASP A 134 -3.97 -7.10 1.59
N MET A 135 -3.11 -7.30 2.58
CA MET A 135 -2.50 -6.19 3.32
C MET A 135 -1.75 -5.22 2.40
N ALA A 136 -0.95 -5.75 1.46
CA ALA A 136 -0.18 -4.91 0.54
C ALA A 136 -1.07 -4.09 -0.40
N VAL A 137 -2.13 -4.70 -0.96
CA VAL A 137 -3.09 -4.03 -1.85
C VAL A 137 -3.80 -2.88 -1.12
N ILE A 138 -4.28 -3.13 0.10
CA ILE A 138 -4.93 -2.09 0.92
C ILE A 138 -3.93 -0.99 1.31
N GLY A 139 -2.68 -1.36 1.64
CA GLY A 139 -1.62 -0.41 1.96
C GLY A 139 -1.33 0.56 0.80
N VAL A 140 -1.28 0.07 -0.44
CA VAL A 140 -1.05 0.89 -1.64
C VAL A 140 -2.10 2.00 -1.79
N PHE A 141 -3.37 1.70 -1.55
CA PHE A 141 -4.45 2.70 -1.70
C PHE A 141 -4.51 3.71 -0.55
N CYS A 142 -3.84 3.45 0.56
CA CYS A 142 -3.85 4.35 1.72
C CYS A 142 -2.57 5.19 1.84
N ALA A 143 -1.48 4.82 1.17
CA ALA A 143 -0.16 5.44 1.37
C ALA A 143 -0.07 6.84 0.74
N LEU A 144 0.28 7.83 1.57
CA LEU A 144 0.50 9.24 1.17
C LEU A 144 1.98 9.64 1.20
N ASP A 145 2.85 8.77 1.73
CA ASP A 145 4.30 8.85 1.57
C ASP A 145 4.73 7.97 0.39
N PHE A 146 5.51 8.53 -0.54
CA PHE A 146 5.87 7.87 -1.79
C PHE A 146 6.76 6.65 -1.56
N PHE A 147 7.62 6.69 -0.54
CA PHE A 147 8.46 5.55 -0.18
C PHE A 147 7.62 4.43 0.46
N LEU A 148 6.67 4.79 1.33
CA LEU A 148 5.71 3.83 1.88
C LEU A 148 4.86 3.18 0.79
N PHE A 149 4.36 3.98 -0.16
CA PHE A 149 3.63 3.50 -1.34
C PHE A 149 4.48 2.50 -2.13
N TYR A 150 5.75 2.83 -2.42
CA TYR A 150 6.66 1.96 -3.14
C TYR A 150 6.88 0.62 -2.43
N ILE A 151 7.01 0.64 -1.09
CA ILE A 151 7.15 -0.58 -0.30
C ILE A 151 5.91 -1.46 -0.41
N PHE A 152 4.70 -0.92 -0.23
CA PHE A 152 3.48 -1.73 -0.39
C PHE A 152 3.33 -2.24 -1.83
N TYR A 153 3.71 -1.43 -2.81
CA TYR A 153 3.66 -1.82 -4.22
C TYR A 153 4.57 -3.02 -4.52
N GLU A 154 5.83 -2.95 -4.11
CA GLU A 154 6.79 -4.07 -4.24
C GLU A 154 6.39 -5.28 -3.39
N LEU A 155 5.90 -5.03 -2.17
CA LEU A 155 5.47 -6.10 -1.28
C LEU A 155 4.30 -6.90 -1.89
N MET A 156 3.40 -6.28 -2.65
CA MET A 156 2.30 -7.01 -3.31
C MET A 156 2.80 -7.96 -4.41
N LEU A 157 3.91 -7.61 -5.08
CA LEU A 157 4.46 -8.41 -6.19
C LEU A 157 4.98 -9.76 -5.71
N LEU A 158 5.55 -9.82 -4.51
CA LEU A 158 6.11 -11.05 -3.95
C LEU A 158 5.03 -12.14 -3.76
N PRO A 159 3.91 -11.91 -3.06
CA PRO A 159 2.81 -12.85 -2.98
C PRO A 159 2.24 -13.22 -4.34
N LEU A 160 2.03 -12.25 -5.24
CA LEU A 160 1.49 -12.52 -6.57
C LEU A 160 2.39 -13.46 -7.37
N TYR A 161 3.70 -13.25 -7.35
CA TYR A 161 4.67 -14.13 -8.00
C TYR A 161 4.50 -15.58 -7.54
N PHE A 162 4.43 -15.81 -6.22
CA PHE A 162 4.26 -17.15 -5.66
C PHE A 162 2.87 -17.75 -5.92
N LEU A 163 1.81 -16.95 -5.78
CA LEU A 163 0.43 -17.38 -6.02
C LEU A 163 0.25 -17.84 -7.47
N ILE A 164 0.76 -17.05 -8.42
CA ILE A 164 0.75 -17.41 -9.84
C ILE A 164 1.65 -18.63 -10.06
N GLY A 165 2.89 -18.62 -9.59
CA GLY A 165 3.88 -19.66 -9.88
C GLY A 165 3.53 -21.04 -9.32
N MET A 166 2.89 -21.11 -8.16
CA MET A 166 2.55 -22.38 -7.49
C MET A 166 1.12 -22.85 -7.75
N TRP A 167 0.14 -21.96 -7.86
CA TRP A 167 -1.29 -22.32 -8.01
C TRP A 167 -1.93 -21.81 -9.30
N GLY A 168 -1.19 -21.12 -10.16
CA GLY A 168 -1.65 -20.71 -11.48
C GLY A 168 -1.84 -21.89 -12.45
N GLY A 169 -2.39 -21.58 -13.63
CA GLY A 169 -2.73 -22.55 -14.66
C GLY A 169 -1.54 -23.05 -15.50
N VAL A 170 -1.81 -23.34 -16.77
CA VAL A 170 -0.80 -23.86 -17.71
C VAL A 170 0.32 -22.83 -17.92
N ARG A 171 1.59 -23.28 -17.87
CA ARG A 171 2.80 -22.42 -17.94
C ARG A 171 2.90 -21.37 -16.81
N ARG A 172 2.39 -21.68 -15.62
CA ARG A 172 2.43 -20.83 -14.42
C ARG A 172 3.79 -20.22 -14.08
N GLU A 173 4.88 -20.99 -14.19
CA GLU A 173 6.23 -20.50 -13.88
C GLU A 173 6.66 -19.39 -14.84
N TYR A 174 6.44 -19.60 -16.14
CA TYR A 174 6.70 -18.59 -17.17
C TYR A 174 5.82 -17.35 -16.96
N ALA A 175 4.54 -17.54 -16.63
CA ALA A 175 3.61 -16.44 -16.36
C ALA A 175 4.04 -15.63 -15.12
N ALA A 176 4.46 -16.29 -14.04
CA ALA A 176 4.93 -15.64 -12.82
C ALA A 176 6.21 -14.83 -13.06
N ILE A 177 7.21 -15.41 -13.74
CA ILE A 177 8.46 -14.72 -14.08
C ILE A 177 8.17 -13.51 -14.98
N LYS A 178 7.32 -13.68 -16.00
CA LYS A 178 6.95 -12.57 -16.87
C LYS A 178 6.23 -11.47 -16.10
N PHE A 179 5.21 -11.80 -15.32
CA PHE A 179 4.49 -10.84 -14.49
C PHE A 179 5.47 -10.04 -13.63
N PHE A 180 6.32 -10.73 -12.87
CA PHE A 180 7.28 -10.11 -11.97
C PHE A 180 8.31 -9.24 -12.69
N LEU A 181 8.90 -9.70 -13.80
CA LEU A 181 9.91 -8.92 -14.52
C LEU A 181 9.33 -7.66 -15.16
N TYR A 182 8.12 -7.73 -15.72
CA TYR A 182 7.48 -6.56 -16.32
C TYR A 182 7.10 -5.51 -15.27
N THR A 183 6.60 -5.94 -14.12
CA THR A 183 6.26 -5.01 -13.03
C THR A 183 7.52 -4.46 -12.34
N LEU A 184 8.53 -5.30 -12.08
CA LEU A 184 9.79 -4.89 -11.48
C LEU A 184 10.54 -3.90 -12.38
N PHE A 185 10.54 -4.14 -13.70
CA PHE A 185 11.17 -3.20 -14.63
C PHE A 185 10.53 -1.81 -14.54
N GLY A 186 9.20 -1.73 -14.56
CA GLY A 186 8.48 -0.46 -14.38
C GLY A 186 8.74 0.18 -13.02
N SER A 187 8.79 -0.62 -11.95
CA SER A 187 9.00 -0.10 -10.61
C SER A 187 10.42 0.40 -10.35
N VAL A 188 11.43 -0.11 -11.05
CA VAL A 188 12.79 0.46 -11.03
C VAL A 188 12.80 1.89 -11.59
N PHE A 189 12.04 2.18 -12.66
CA PHE A 189 11.90 3.56 -13.14
C PHE A 189 11.18 4.45 -12.12
N MET A 190 10.13 3.92 -11.49
CA MET A 190 9.43 4.61 -10.41
C MET A 190 10.39 4.94 -9.25
N LEU A 191 11.27 4.01 -8.87
CA LEU A 191 12.30 4.21 -7.84
C LEU A 191 13.27 5.34 -8.22
N LEU A 192 13.74 5.39 -9.47
CA LEU A 192 14.60 6.47 -9.94
C LEU A 192 13.92 7.84 -9.87
N VAL A 193 12.65 7.92 -10.28
CA VAL A 193 11.84 9.16 -10.17
C VAL A 193 11.62 9.53 -8.71
N MET A 194 11.31 8.57 -7.85
CA MET A 194 11.12 8.79 -6.42
C MET A 194 12.38 9.36 -5.76
N ILE A 195 13.56 8.82 -6.07
CA ILE A 195 14.84 9.35 -5.59
C ILE A 195 15.07 10.77 -6.15
N GLY A 196 14.79 10.99 -7.43
CA GLY A 196 14.92 12.31 -8.04
C GLY A 196 14.02 13.37 -7.40
N LEU A 197 12.75 13.03 -7.14
CA LEU A 197 11.80 13.92 -6.46
C LEU A 197 12.21 14.18 -5.02
N TYR A 198 12.70 13.17 -4.31
CA TYR A 198 13.18 13.32 -2.93
C TYR A 198 14.26 14.40 -2.83
N PHE A 199 15.26 14.40 -3.70
CA PHE A 199 16.31 15.44 -3.71
C PHE A 199 15.84 16.79 -4.28
N SER A 200 14.66 16.83 -4.91
CA SER A 200 14.14 18.04 -5.55
C SER A 200 13.13 18.78 -4.70
N VAL A 201 12.42 18.09 -3.80
CA VAL A 201 11.33 18.64 -3.01
C VAL A 201 11.76 18.77 -1.56
N THR A 202 11.42 19.91 -0.95
CA THR A 202 11.62 20.17 0.48
C THR A 202 10.29 20.41 1.17
N ASP A 203 10.14 19.91 2.38
CA ASP A 203 9.02 20.22 3.25
C ASP A 203 9.12 21.69 3.70
N PRO A 204 8.09 22.53 3.45
CA PRO A 204 8.10 23.95 3.78
C PRO A 204 8.17 24.23 5.29
N THR A 205 7.81 23.26 6.14
CA THR A 205 7.81 23.42 7.60
C THR A 205 9.14 23.05 8.23
N THR A 206 9.77 21.97 7.75
CA THR A 206 11.02 21.46 8.34
C THR A 206 12.27 21.85 7.56
N GLY A 207 12.12 22.24 6.28
CA GLY A 207 13.23 22.53 5.37
C GLY A 207 14.00 21.29 4.91
N ASN A 208 13.59 20.08 5.32
CA ASN A 208 14.23 18.83 4.92
C ASN A 208 13.57 18.26 3.66
N HIS A 209 14.30 17.37 2.97
CA HIS A 209 13.72 16.53 1.92
C HIS A 209 12.66 15.58 2.50
N THR A 210 11.58 15.37 1.75
CA THR A 210 10.41 14.59 2.20
C THR A 210 9.96 13.64 1.11
N PHE A 211 9.36 12.50 1.50
CA PHE A 211 8.64 11.60 0.60
C PHE A 211 7.13 11.85 0.55
N ASN A 212 6.65 12.89 1.21
CA ASN A 212 5.23 13.22 1.23
C ASN A 212 4.73 13.62 -0.16
N ILE A 213 3.81 12.83 -0.72
CA ILE A 213 3.28 13.00 -2.08
C ILE A 213 2.60 14.37 -2.22
N ILE A 214 1.90 14.84 -1.19
CA ILE A 214 1.16 16.10 -1.22
C ILE A 214 2.13 17.28 -1.34
N HIS A 215 3.28 17.20 -0.67
CA HIS A 215 4.34 18.20 -0.86
C HIS A 215 5.00 18.09 -2.23
N MET A 216 5.20 16.88 -2.75
CA MET A 216 5.76 16.66 -4.09
C MET A 216 4.83 17.13 -5.22
N MET A 217 3.53 17.17 -4.99
CA MET A 217 2.55 17.66 -5.96
C MET A 217 2.59 19.17 -6.13
N ASN A 218 3.11 19.92 -5.15
CA ASN A 218 3.13 21.38 -5.21
C ASN A 218 4.46 21.88 -5.81
N PRO A 219 4.45 22.49 -7.01
CA PRO A 219 5.67 23.01 -7.66
C PRO A 219 6.41 24.07 -6.84
N ALA A 220 5.73 24.76 -5.92
CA ALA A 220 6.35 25.76 -5.05
C ALA A 220 7.35 25.16 -4.05
N ASN A 221 7.27 23.85 -3.77
CA ASN A 221 8.16 23.15 -2.84
C ASN A 221 9.45 22.64 -3.49
N TYR A 222 9.65 22.89 -4.79
CA TYR A 222 10.80 22.41 -5.54
C TYR A 222 12.00 23.35 -5.34
N ALA A 223 13.15 22.78 -5.00
CA ALA A 223 14.39 23.53 -4.92
C ALA A 223 14.72 24.15 -6.29
N GLN A 224 15.08 25.43 -6.32
CA GLN A 224 15.28 26.19 -7.57
C GLN A 224 16.33 25.57 -8.51
N THR A 225 17.33 24.87 -7.96
CA THR A 225 18.41 24.21 -8.70
C THR A 225 18.09 22.75 -9.06
N SER A 226 16.89 22.25 -8.77
CA SER A 226 16.55 20.85 -9.00
C SER A 226 16.23 20.55 -10.47
N ILE A 227 16.44 19.30 -10.88
CA ILE A 227 16.18 18.86 -12.27
C ILE A 227 14.71 19.05 -12.66
N PHE A 228 13.80 18.97 -11.67
CA PHE A 228 12.37 19.13 -11.89
C PHE A 228 11.86 20.57 -11.74
N SER A 229 12.68 21.53 -11.27
CA SER A 229 12.26 22.94 -11.16
C SER A 229 12.08 23.62 -12.52
N LEU A 230 12.84 23.20 -13.53
CA LEU A 230 12.75 23.72 -14.90
C LEU A 230 11.40 23.40 -15.56
N ALA A 231 10.81 22.24 -15.22
CA ALA A 231 9.47 21.86 -15.68
C ALA A 231 8.38 22.61 -14.90
N ALA A 232 8.60 22.87 -13.61
CA ALA A 232 7.69 23.60 -12.73
C ALA A 232 7.54 25.09 -13.09
N GLN A 233 8.57 25.73 -13.65
CA GLN A 233 8.52 27.15 -14.04
C GLN A 233 7.75 27.42 -15.35
N GLN A 234 7.37 26.37 -16.10
CA GLN A 234 6.70 26.49 -17.39
C GLN A 234 5.16 26.38 -17.31
N THR A 235 4.61 26.12 -16.13
CA THR A 235 3.16 26.00 -15.84
C THR A 235 2.71 27.05 -14.85
#